data_AF-A0A4Y2X9Z5-F1
#
_entry.id   AF-A0A4Y2X9Z5-F1
#
_cell.length_a   1.000
_cell.length_b   1.000
_cell.length_c   1.000
_cell.angle_alpha   90.00
_cell.angle_beta   90.00
_cell.angle_gamma   90.00
#
_symmetry.space_group_name_H-M   'P 1'
#
loop_
_entity.id
_entity.type
_entity.pdbx_description
1 polymer ?
#
loop_
_entity_poly.entity_id
_entity_poly.type
_entity_poly.pdbx_seq_one_letter_code
_entity_poly.pdbx_strand_id
1 'polypeptide(L)'
;MSTLSWEALLDCMKTTLKTHCDTRWSSGRQAVTALQKNLPSVHKVLEHMTDRANKWTADAAFGAMILLRHIDDKFLCLLEMWSEVLVKLVRKVKKMAGEMAEYEAHLICAGKSFELECLKVYDR
;
A
#
# COMPACT_ATOMS: atom_id res chain seq x y z
N MET A 1 -10.67 14.56 -0.39
CA MET A 1 -10.70 13.44 -1.37
C MET A 1 -12.09 13.29 -1.96
N SER A 2 -12.23 13.43 -3.28
CA SER A 2 -13.51 13.22 -3.98
C SER A 2 -13.71 11.74 -4.35
N THR A 3 -14.95 11.26 -4.42
CA THR A 3 -15.27 9.87 -4.78
C THR A 3 -14.68 9.47 -6.14
N LEU A 4 -14.70 10.38 -7.11
CA LEU A 4 -14.18 10.17 -8.47
C LEU A 4 -12.65 9.97 -8.51
N SER A 5 -11.90 10.69 -7.65
CA SER A 5 -10.45 10.51 -7.56
C SER A 5 -10.07 9.15 -6.96
N TRP A 6 -10.89 8.64 -6.04
CA TRP A 6 -10.68 7.31 -5.45
C TRP A 6 -11.01 6.19 -6.44
N GLU A 7 -12.09 6.33 -7.21
CA GLU A 7 -12.49 5.36 -8.23
C GLU A 7 -11.42 5.19 -9.32
N ALA A 8 -10.81 6.27 -9.80
CA ALA A 8 -9.74 6.21 -10.79
C ALA A 8 -8.49 5.46 -10.29
N LEU A 9 -8.16 5.60 -9.00
CA LEU A 9 -7.07 4.87 -8.37
C LEU A 9 -7.41 3.40 -8.18
N LEU A 10 -8.64 3.10 -7.75
CA LEU A 10 -9.13 1.72 -7.59
C LEU A 10 -9.14 0.96 -8.92
N ASP A 11 -9.57 1.62 -10.01
CA ASP A 11 -9.58 1.04 -11.35
C ASP A 11 -8.17 0.61 -11.79
N CYS A 12 -7.15 1.43 -11.49
CA CYS A 12 -5.75 1.12 -11.79
C CYS A 12 -5.21 -0.04 -10.96
N MET A 13 -5.59 -0.12 -9.68
CA MET A 13 -5.11 -1.18 -8.81
C MET A 13 -5.72 -2.54 -9.16
N LYS A 14 -6.86 -2.58 -9.88
CA LYS A 14 -7.62 -3.79 -10.22
C LYS A 14 -7.85 -4.72 -9.02
N THR A 15 -7.84 -4.15 -7.82
CA THR A 15 -8.07 -4.89 -6.59
C THR A 15 -9.56 -4.89 -6.30
N THR A 16 -10.24 -5.99 -6.58
CA THR A 16 -11.33 -6.38 -5.69
C THR A 16 -10.67 -6.69 -4.35
N LEU A 17 -10.66 -5.72 -3.43
CA LEU A 17 -10.27 -5.94 -2.05
C LEU A 17 -11.24 -6.99 -1.52
N LYS A 18 -10.90 -8.28 -1.61
CA LYS A 18 -11.74 -9.34 -1.07
C LYS A 18 -11.81 -9.12 0.43
N THR A 19 -13.00 -8.76 0.91
CA THR A 19 -13.29 -8.47 2.32
C THR A 19 -12.93 -9.65 3.24
N HIS A 20 -12.86 -10.87 2.70
CA HIS A 20 -12.41 -12.06 3.41
C HIS A 20 -11.00 -12.49 2.96
N CYS A 21 -10.05 -12.33 3.86
CA CYS A 21 -8.70 -12.89 3.76
C CYS A 21 -8.38 -13.65 5.06
N ASP A 22 -7.78 -14.83 4.95
CA ASP A 22 -7.59 -15.78 6.08
C ASP A 22 -6.76 -15.19 7.25
N THR A 23 -5.91 -14.20 6.98
CA THR A 23 -5.11 -13.48 7.99
C THR A 23 -4.82 -12.03 7.57
N ARG A 24 -4.59 -11.13 8.54
CA ARG A 24 -4.12 -9.73 8.29
C ARG A 24 -2.91 -9.66 7.35
N TRP A 25 -2.00 -10.63 7.48
CA TRP A 25 -0.78 -10.75 6.66
C TRP A 25 -1.06 -11.05 5.20
N SER A 26 -2.08 -11.87 4.92
CA SER A 26 -2.50 -12.17 3.57
C SER A 26 -3.13 -10.96 2.86
N SER A 27 -3.90 -10.14 3.58
CA SER A 27 -4.42 -8.86 3.06
C SER A 27 -3.29 -7.88 2.75
N GLY A 28 -2.34 -7.72 3.69
CA GLY A 28 -1.18 -6.85 3.50
C GLY A 28 -0.35 -7.27 2.28
N ARG A 29 -0.10 -8.57 2.10
CA ARG A 29 0.59 -9.09 0.92
C ARG A 29 -0.14 -8.76 -0.38
N GLN A 30 -1.47 -8.93 -0.41
CA GLN A 30 -2.26 -8.62 -1.61
C GLN A 30 -2.18 -7.14 -1.95
N ALA A 31 -2.32 -6.25 -0.97
CA ALA A 31 -2.24 -4.81 -1.16
C ALA A 31 -0.86 -4.38 -1.68
N VAL A 32 0.22 -4.82 -1.04
CA VAL A 32 1.60 -4.51 -1.46
C VAL A 32 1.89 -5.05 -2.85
N THR A 33 1.51 -6.29 -3.15
CA THR A 33 1.71 -6.89 -4.48
C THR A 33 0.94 -6.15 -5.56
N ALA A 34 -0.31 -5.75 -5.27
CA ALA A 34 -1.13 -5.02 -6.22
C ALA A 34 -0.57 -3.62 -6.47
N LEU A 35 -0.09 -2.94 -5.43
CA LEU A 35 0.55 -1.64 -5.58
C LEU A 35 1.85 -1.75 -6.37
N GLN A 36 2.73 -2.69 -6.05
CA GLN A 36 4.00 -2.92 -6.76
C GLN A 36 3.78 -3.19 -8.26
N LYS A 37 2.81 -4.04 -8.60
CA LYS A 37 2.51 -4.38 -10.00
C LYS A 37 1.90 -3.23 -10.80
N ASN A 38 1.09 -2.40 -10.15
CA ASN A 38 0.37 -1.31 -10.81
C ASN A 38 1.00 0.06 -10.56
N LEU A 39 2.16 0.13 -9.90
CA LEU A 39 2.79 1.39 -9.51
C LEU A 39 3.02 2.34 -10.70
N PRO A 40 3.49 1.89 -11.88
CA PRO A 40 3.62 2.78 -13.03
C PRO A 40 2.29 3.39 -13.47
N SER A 41 1.20 2.62 -13.44
CA SER A 41 -0.14 3.08 -13.79
C SER A 41 -0.67 4.06 -12.75
N VAL A 42 -0.47 3.77 -11.46
CA VAL A 42 -0.84 4.66 -10.35
C VAL A 42 -0.09 5.98 -10.46
N HIS A 43 1.22 5.96 -10.70
CA HIS A 43 2.04 7.16 -10.89
C HIS A 43 1.51 8.00 -12.04
N LYS A 44 1.24 7.39 -13.20
CA LYS A 44 0.71 8.08 -14.37
C LYS A 44 -0.65 8.73 -14.12
N VAL A 45 -1.53 8.08 -13.36
CA VAL A 45 -2.83 8.66 -12.98
C VAL A 45 -2.66 9.83 -12.04
N LEU A 46 -1.76 9.73 -11.06
CA LEU A 46 -1.46 10.85 -10.17
C LEU A 46 -0.88 12.05 -10.95
N GLU A 47 0.05 11.82 -11.88
CA GLU A 47 0.57 12.88 -12.77
C GLU A 47 -0.55 13.54 -13.56
N HIS A 48 -1.43 12.74 -14.16
CA HIS A 48 -2.60 13.23 -14.88
C HIS A 48 -3.53 14.04 -13.96
N MET A 49 -3.74 13.63 -12.71
CA MET A 49 -4.55 14.41 -11.76
C MET A 49 -3.92 15.77 -11.42
N THR A 50 -2.60 15.88 -11.46
CA THR A 50 -1.89 17.14 -11.20
C THR A 50 -1.78 18.07 -12.41
N ASP A 51 -2.09 17.58 -13.61
CA ASP A 51 -2.05 18.40 -14.82
C ASP A 51 -3.10 19.51 -14.75
N ARG A 52 -2.62 20.75 -14.91
CA ARG A 52 -3.40 21.98 -14.82
C ARG A 52 -4.45 22.08 -15.93
N ALA A 53 -4.29 21.33 -17.03
CA ALA A 53 -5.25 21.25 -18.12
C ALA A 53 -6.48 20.38 -17.79
N ASN A 54 -6.42 19.60 -16.70
CA ASN A 54 -7.46 18.63 -16.38
C ASN A 54 -8.55 19.17 -15.47
N LYS A 55 -9.76 18.61 -15.59
CA LYS A 55 -10.99 19.04 -14.89
C LYS A 55 -11.09 18.54 -13.44
N TRP A 56 -10.00 18.06 -12.86
CA TRP A 56 -9.99 17.58 -11.48
C TRP A 56 -10.17 18.74 -10.50
N THR A 57 -10.72 18.44 -9.33
CA THR A 57 -10.85 19.46 -8.27
C THR A 57 -9.47 19.84 -7.74
N ALA A 58 -9.32 21.07 -7.26
CA ALA A 58 -8.08 21.52 -6.65
C ALA A 58 -7.64 20.62 -5.47
N ASP A 59 -8.60 20.11 -4.70
CA ASP A 59 -8.36 19.14 -3.61
C ASP A 59 -7.79 17.81 -4.13
N ALA A 60 -8.34 17.27 -5.23
CA ALA A 60 -7.85 16.03 -5.85
C ALA A 60 -6.44 16.21 -6.43
N ALA A 61 -6.20 17.32 -7.13
CA ALA A 61 -4.88 17.65 -7.67
C ALA A 61 -3.84 17.83 -6.55
N PHE A 62 -4.20 18.52 -5.46
CA PHE A 62 -3.32 18.70 -4.30
C PHE A 62 -3.00 17.36 -3.61
N GLY A 63 -4.02 16.51 -3.39
CA GLY A 63 -3.82 15.17 -2.86
C GLY A 63 -2.91 14.32 -3.74
N ALA A 64 -3.10 14.35 -5.07
CA ALA A 64 -2.26 13.63 -6.01
C ALA A 64 -0.80 14.12 -6.00
N MET A 65 -0.60 15.43 -5.88
CA MET A 65 0.72 16.05 -5.77
C MET A 65 1.46 15.63 -4.49
N ILE A 66 0.76 15.55 -3.36
CA ILE A 66 1.35 15.01 -2.11
C ILE A 66 1.73 13.55 -2.31
N LEU A 67 0.84 12.72 -2.87
CA LEU A 67 1.13 11.30 -3.10
C LEU A 67 2.33 11.10 -4.02
N LEU A 68 2.46 11.85 -5.12
CA LEU A 68 3.63 11.79 -6.01
C LEU A 68 4.93 12.09 -5.27
N ARG A 69 4.94 13.08 -4.37
CA ARG A 69 6.12 13.42 -3.57
C ARG A 69 6.56 12.28 -2.64
N HIS A 70 5.62 11.42 -2.23
CA HIS A 70 5.91 10.26 -1.39
C HIS A 70 6.34 9.03 -2.18
N ILE A 71 6.18 9.01 -3.51
CA ILE A 71 6.73 7.94 -4.36
C ILE A 71 8.18 8.32 -4.70
N ASP A 72 9.03 8.30 -3.67
CA ASP A 72 10.47 8.53 -3.79
C ASP A 72 11.26 7.21 -3.82
N ASP A 73 12.57 7.27 -4.03
CA ASP A 73 13.44 6.09 -4.06
C ASP A 73 13.34 5.26 -2.78
N LYS A 74 13.12 5.91 -1.63
CA LYS A 74 12.97 5.25 -0.34
C LYS A 74 11.68 4.45 -0.30
N PHE A 75 10.58 5.01 -0.76
CA PHE A 75 9.30 4.33 -0.88
C PHE A 75 9.39 3.14 -1.83
N LEU A 76 10.06 3.29 -2.99
CA LEU A 76 10.27 2.19 -3.93
C LEU A 76 11.06 1.04 -3.29
N CYS A 77 12.14 1.35 -2.57
CA CYS A 77 12.92 0.35 -1.84
C CYS A 77 12.10 -0.36 -0.76
N LEU A 78 11.30 0.39 0.00
CA LEU A 78 10.41 -0.18 1.01
C LEU A 78 9.36 -1.09 0.37
N LEU A 79 8.73 -0.65 -0.72
CA LEU A 79 7.71 -1.42 -1.43
C LEU A 79 8.28 -2.77 -1.92
N GLU A 80 9.47 -2.76 -2.50
CA GLU A 80 10.17 -3.97 -2.95
C GLU A 80 10.49 -4.89 -1.75
N MET A 81 11.12 -4.35 -0.71
CA MET A 81 11.46 -5.11 0.50
C MET A 81 10.22 -5.77 1.12
N TRP A 82 9.12 -5.03 1.25
CA TRP A 82 7.89 -5.56 1.85
C TRP A 82 7.21 -6.60 0.98
N SER A 83 7.33 -6.50 -0.35
CA SER A 83 6.83 -7.54 -1.25
C SER A 83 7.47 -8.90 -0.97
N GLU A 84 8.77 -8.92 -0.65
CA GLU A 84 9.51 -10.14 -0.31
C GLU A 84 9.26 -10.59 1.13
N VAL A 85 9.30 -9.67 2.09
CA VAL A 85 9.12 -9.96 3.52
C VAL A 85 7.74 -10.58 3.76
N LEU A 86 6.69 -10.01 3.16
CA LEU A 86 5.32 -10.51 3.33
C LEU A 86 5.13 -11.90 2.71
N VAL A 87 5.84 -12.22 1.62
CA VAL A 87 5.83 -13.58 1.06
C VAL A 87 6.38 -14.59 2.06
N LYS A 88 7.53 -14.29 2.68
CA LYS A 88 8.15 -15.17 3.68
C LYS A 88 7.29 -15.28 4.94
N LEU A 89 6.73 -14.16 5.40
CA LEU A 89 5.90 -14.08 6.59
C LEU A 89 4.59 -14.84 6.43
N VAL A 90 3.85 -14.65 5.34
CA VAL A 90 2.59 -15.38 5.08
C VAL A 90 2.84 -16.89 5.00
N ARG A 91 3.95 -17.34 4.37
CA ARG A 91 4.31 -18.77 4.35
C ARG A 91 4.56 -19.31 5.75
N LYS A 92 5.29 -18.57 6.59
CA LYS A 92 5.61 -18.97 7.95
C LYS A 92 4.36 -19.00 8.82
N VAL A 93 3.49 -17.98 8.76
CA VAL A 93 2.20 -17.95 9.47
C VAL A 93 1.31 -19.12 9.06
N LYS A 94 1.20 -19.43 7.76
CA LYS A 94 0.45 -20.62 7.30
C LYS A 94 1.01 -21.93 7.84
N LYS A 95 2.33 -22.04 7.99
CA LYS A 95 2.98 -23.23 8.57
C LYS A 95 2.81 -23.30 10.09
N MET A 96 2.82 -22.16 10.77
CA MET A 96 2.71 -22.03 12.23
C MET A 96 1.26 -21.93 12.73
N ALA A 97 0.25 -21.90 11.85
CA ALA A 97 -1.16 -21.95 12.28
C ALA A 97 -1.52 -23.26 13.04
N GLY A 98 -0.60 -24.22 13.15
CA GLY A 98 -0.67 -25.35 14.09
C GLY A 98 -0.07 -25.11 15.48
N GLU A 99 0.65 -24.01 15.73
CA GLU A 99 1.48 -23.72 16.91
C GLU A 99 1.39 -22.21 17.28
N MET A 100 0.26 -21.74 17.85
CA MET A 100 -0.21 -20.36 17.62
C MET A 100 0.18 -19.25 18.63
N ALA A 101 0.71 -19.50 19.84
CA ALA A 101 0.65 -18.46 20.88
C ALA A 101 1.82 -17.43 20.91
N GLU A 102 3.07 -17.83 20.70
CA GLU A 102 4.23 -17.01 21.07
C GLU A 102 4.77 -16.13 19.92
N TYR A 103 4.52 -16.52 18.67
CA TYR A 103 5.04 -15.82 17.48
C TYR A 103 4.16 -14.68 16.98
N GLU A 104 2.87 -14.66 17.34
CA GLU A 104 1.94 -13.57 17.00
C GLU A 104 2.45 -12.22 17.56
N ALA A 105 3.02 -12.20 18.77
CA ALA A 105 3.54 -10.98 19.39
C ALA A 105 4.70 -10.36 18.58
N HIS A 106 5.68 -11.18 18.15
CA HIS A 106 6.81 -10.70 17.33
C HIS A 106 6.37 -10.20 15.95
N LEU A 107 5.36 -10.86 15.36
CA LEU A 107 4.80 -10.48 14.07
C LEU A 107 3.99 -9.17 14.19
N ILE A 108 3.17 -9.02 15.22
CA ILE A 108 2.46 -7.78 15.52
C ILE A 108 3.45 -6.63 15.72
N CYS A 109 4.57 -6.86 16.41
CA CYS A 109 5.63 -5.86 16.57
C CYS A 109 6.25 -5.45 15.23
N ALA A 110 6.52 -6.40 14.33
CA ALA A 110 7.03 -6.10 12.98
C ALA A 110 6.01 -5.29 12.14
N GLY A 111 4.72 -5.62 12.23
CA GLY A 111 3.65 -4.88 11.56
C GLY A 111 3.44 -3.46 12.12
N LYS A 112 3.50 -3.30 13.44
CA LYS A 112 3.47 -1.97 14.08
C LYS A 112 4.70 -1.14 13.72
N SER A 113 5.86 -1.77 13.58
CA SER A 113 7.08 -1.08 13.15
C SER A 113 6.95 -0.57 11.71
N PHE A 114 6.28 -1.32 10.83
CA PHE A 114 5.95 -0.85 9.48
C PHE A 114 5.00 0.35 9.49
N GLU A 115 3.89 0.27 10.25
CA GLU A 115 2.96 1.38 10.38
C GLU A 115 3.65 2.63 10.93
N LEU A 116 4.53 2.48 11.93
CA LEU A 116 5.33 3.57 12.48
C LEU A 116 6.35 4.14 11.50
N GLU A 117 7.01 3.32 10.68
CA GLU A 117 7.95 3.82 9.66
C GLU A 117 7.24 4.53 8.51
N CYS A 118 6.07 4.06 8.09
CA CYS A 118 5.24 4.75 7.12
C CYS A 118 4.58 6.02 7.70
N LEU A 119 4.15 6.02 8.97
CA LEU A 119 3.55 7.19 9.63
C LEU A 119 4.58 8.24 10.08
N LYS A 120 5.84 7.88 10.33
CA LYS A 120 6.90 8.88 10.55
C LYS A 120 7.17 9.76 9.32
N VAL A 121 6.66 9.37 8.15
CA VAL A 121 6.68 10.18 6.93
C VAL A 121 5.55 11.23 6.92
N TYR A 122 4.57 11.15 7.82
CA TYR A 122 3.41 12.06 7.90
C TYR A 122 3.63 13.31 8.78
N ASP A 123 4.77 13.43 9.47
CA ASP A 123 5.05 14.50 10.45
C ASP A 123 6.21 15.42 10.03
N ARG A 124 6.39 15.65 8.71
CA ARG A 124 7.32 16.64 8.17
C ARG A 124 6.71 17.46 7.05
#